data_AF-A0A7C5BL91-F1
#
_entry.id   AF-A0A7C5BL91-F1
#
_cell.length_a   1.000
_cell.length_b   1.000
_cell.length_c   1.000
_cell.angle_alpha   90.00
_cell.angle_beta   90.00
_cell.angle_gamma   90.00
#
_symmetry.space_group_name_H-M   'P 1'
#
loop_
_entity.id
_entity.type
_entity.pdbx_description
1 polymer ?
#
loop_
_entity_poly.entity_id
_entity_poly.type
_entity_poly.pdbx_seq_one_letter_code
_entity_poly.pdbx_strand_id
1 'polypeptide(L)'
;NSAIRKCVKLQLIKNGRQITAFAPGDGAINYIDEHDEVVVEGIGGRMGRSKGDIPGVRFKVVKVNGISLHELVKGRKEKTVR
;
A
#
# COMPACT_ATOMS: atom_id res chain seq x y z
N ASN A 1 18.65 9.75 -7.35
CA ASN A 1 18.05 8.41 -7.25
C ASN A 1 16.94 8.35 -8.28
N SER A 2 16.96 7.37 -9.19
CA SER A 2 16.00 7.28 -10.29
C SER A 2 15.23 5.98 -10.16
N ALA A 3 13.98 6.07 -9.71
CA ALA A 3 13.10 4.92 -9.54
C ALA A 3 11.63 5.36 -9.66
N ILE A 4 10.81 4.53 -10.29
CA ILE A 4 9.35 4.74 -10.31
C ILE A 4 8.75 4.03 -9.11
N ARG A 5 8.19 4.80 -8.18
CA ARG A 5 7.56 4.29 -6.97
C ARG A 5 6.10 4.01 -7.24
N LYS A 6 5.73 2.73 -7.29
CA LYS A 6 4.35 2.31 -7.52
C LYS A 6 3.50 2.61 -6.28
N CYS A 7 2.40 3.32 -6.49
CA CYS A 7 1.46 3.74 -5.46
C CYS A 7 0.04 3.40 -5.89
N VAL A 8 -0.85 3.27 -4.93
CA VAL A 8 -2.29 3.02 -5.14
C VAL A 8 -3.11 4.18 -4.60
N LYS A 9 -4.18 4.53 -5.32
CA LYS A 9 -5.17 5.50 -4.86
C LYS A 9 -6.32 4.73 -4.22
N LEU A 10 -6.68 5.10 -3.00
CA LEU A 10 -7.61 4.38 -2.16
C LEU A 10 -8.66 5.32 -1.60
N GLN A 11 -9.88 4.83 -1.44
CA GLN A 11 -10.94 5.54 -0.74
C GLN A 11 -11.08 4.98 0.67
N LEU A 12 -11.02 5.85 1.67
CA LEU A 12 -11.22 5.44 3.06
C LEU A 12 -12.70 5.14 3.31
N ILE A 13 -13.01 3.92 3.77
CA ILE A 13 -14.39 3.49 4.08
C ILE A 13 -15.03 4.39 5.15
N LYS A 14 -14.26 4.82 6.15
CA LYS A 14 -14.77 5.61 7.29
C LYS A 14 -15.25 7.01 6.95
N ASN A 15 -14.73 7.64 5.89
CA ASN A 15 -14.99 9.05 5.60
C ASN A 15 -15.05 9.40 4.11
N GLY A 16 -14.96 8.41 3.22
CA GLY A 16 -15.02 8.59 1.77
C GLY A 16 -13.86 9.38 1.16
N ARG A 17 -12.86 9.80 1.95
CA ARG A 17 -11.72 10.59 1.43
C ARG A 17 -10.78 9.71 0.63
N GLN A 18 -10.37 10.22 -0.53
CA GLN A 18 -9.34 9.60 -1.34
C GLN A 18 -7.95 9.94 -0.80
N ILE A 19 -7.10 8.92 -0.67
CA ILE A 19 -5.72 9.03 -0.23
C ILE A 19 -4.81 8.23 -1.16
N THR A 20 -3.53 8.57 -1.16
CA THR A 20 -2.50 7.82 -1.88
C THR A 20 -1.66 7.02 -0.89
N ALA A 21 -1.46 5.74 -1.16
CA ALA A 21 -0.62 4.85 -0.38
C ALA A 21 0.46 4.21 -1.24
N PHE A 22 1.66 4.06 -0.66
CA PHE A 22 2.77 3.35 -1.27
C PHE A 22 2.61 1.85 -1.10
N ALA A 23 2.92 1.04 -2.12
CA ALA A 23 2.95 -0.41 -2.03
C ALA A 23 4.37 -0.90 -1.75
N PRO A 24 4.72 -1.28 -0.50
CA PRO A 24 6.06 -1.72 -0.16
C PRO A 24 6.32 -3.17 -0.59
N GLY A 25 7.45 -3.43 -1.23
CA GLY A 25 7.85 -4.76 -1.69
C GLY A 25 8.02 -4.80 -3.20
N ASP A 26 8.89 -5.69 -3.67
CA ASP A 26 9.06 -5.90 -5.10
C ASP A 26 7.83 -6.63 -5.67
N GLY A 27 7.34 -6.18 -6.82
CA GLY A 27 6.12 -6.73 -7.43
C GLY A 27 4.83 -6.57 -6.59
N ALA A 28 4.86 -5.85 -5.45
CA ALA A 28 3.73 -5.78 -4.52
C ALA A 28 2.43 -5.25 -5.16
N ILE A 29 2.54 -4.41 -6.18
CA ILE A 29 1.37 -3.89 -6.90
C ILE A 29 0.59 -4.98 -7.64
N ASN A 30 1.25 -6.07 -8.04
CA ASN A 30 0.59 -7.14 -8.80
C ASN A 30 -0.38 -7.95 -7.94
N TYR A 31 -0.32 -7.79 -6.62
CA TYR A 31 -1.22 -8.44 -5.67
C TYR A 31 -2.41 -7.56 -5.28
N ILE A 32 -2.44 -6.30 -5.71
CA ILE A 32 -3.49 -5.34 -5.39
C ILE A 32 -4.31 -5.12 -6.66
N ASP A 33 -5.57 -5.54 -6.63
CA ASP A 33 -6.51 -5.35 -7.73
C ASP A 33 -7.49 -4.21 -7.43
N GLU A 34 -8.22 -3.79 -8.47
CA GLU A 34 -9.31 -2.84 -8.31
C GLU A 34 -10.40 -3.45 -7.39
N HIS A 35 -10.98 -2.61 -6.52
CA HIS A 35 -12.02 -2.97 -5.54
C HIS A 35 -11.57 -3.83 -4.34
N ASP A 36 -10.29 -4.17 -4.20
CA ASP A 36 -9.79 -4.87 -3.01
C ASP A 36 -9.90 -4.04 -1.72
N GLU A 37 -10.12 -4.74 -0.61
CA GLU A 37 -10.01 -4.14 0.72
C GLU A 37 -8.55 -4.12 1.17
N VAL A 38 -8.02 -2.92 1.38
CA VAL A 38 -6.63 -2.73 1.82
C VAL A 38 -6.54 -1.99 3.16
N VAL A 39 -5.60 -2.46 3.98
CA VAL A 39 -5.27 -1.80 5.24
C VAL A 39 -4.02 -0.95 5.04
N VAL A 40 -4.14 0.32 5.40
CA VAL A 40 -3.06 1.32 5.27
C VAL A 40 -2.57 1.80 6.63
N GLU A 41 -1.28 2.07 6.71
CA GLU A 41 -0.62 2.67 7.88
C GLU A 41 0.20 3.89 7.45
N GLY A 42 0.60 4.70 8.42
CA GLY A 42 1.56 5.78 8.16
C GLY A 42 2.90 5.24 7.65
N ILE A 43 3.49 5.90 6.67
CA ILE A 43 4.79 5.50 6.08
C ILE A 43 5.97 5.68 7.05
N GLY A 44 5.75 6.40 8.16
CA GLY A 44 6.75 6.66 9.19
C GLY A 44 7.72 7.79 8.82
N GLY A 45 7.28 8.81 8.08
CA GLY A 45 8.08 10.01 7.85
C GLY A 45 8.08 10.96 9.05
N ARG A 46 9.02 11.91 9.08
CA ARG A 46 9.18 12.89 10.16
C ARG A 46 7.89 13.70 10.34
N MET A 47 7.33 13.70 11.54
CA MET A 47 6.02 14.30 11.87
C MET A 47 4.85 13.80 10.97
N GLY A 48 4.86 12.52 10.57
CA GLY A 48 3.80 11.95 9.73
C GLY A 48 3.80 12.46 8.28
N ARG A 49 4.91 13.05 7.83
CA ARG A 49 5.10 13.50 6.44
C ARG A 49 5.55 12.35 5.53
N SER A 50 5.80 12.69 4.28
CA SER A 50 6.44 11.79 3.31
C SER A 50 7.80 11.31 3.80
N LYS A 51 8.16 10.09 3.41
CA LYS A 51 9.43 9.45 3.77
C LYS A 51 10.35 9.40 2.56
N GLY A 52 11.55 9.95 2.71
CA GLY A 52 12.62 9.85 1.72
C GLY A 52 12.26 10.45 0.36
N ASP A 53 12.41 9.63 -0.67
CA ASP A 53 12.26 9.95 -2.09
C ASP A 53 10.81 9.89 -2.61
N ILE A 54 9.82 9.73 -1.73
CA ILE A 54 8.40 9.59 -2.11
C ILE A 54 7.62 10.86 -1.72
N PRO A 55 7.67 11.93 -2.52
CA PRO A 55 6.96 13.17 -2.20
C PRO A 55 5.44 12.96 -2.24
N GLY A 56 4.71 13.61 -1.33
CA GLY A 56 3.24 13.62 -1.32
C GLY A 56 2.56 12.35 -0.77
N VAL A 57 3.27 11.22 -0.67
CA VAL A 57 2.71 9.97 -0.13
C VAL A 57 3.02 9.84 1.36
N ARG A 58 1.97 9.72 2.17
CA ARG A 58 2.07 9.65 3.64
C ARG A 58 1.72 8.28 4.21
N PHE A 59 1.12 7.42 3.40
CA PHE A 59 0.62 6.12 3.81
C PHE A 59 1.32 5.00 3.04
N LYS A 60 1.36 3.81 3.62
CA LYS A 60 1.79 2.57 2.98
C LYS A 60 0.73 1.49 3.15
N VAL A 61 0.66 0.56 2.21
CA VAL A 61 -0.19 -0.63 2.30
C VAL A 61 0.49 -1.68 3.19
N VAL A 62 -0.28 -2.32 4.07
CA VAL A 62 0.23 -3.36 4.99
C VAL A 62 -0.49 -4.68 4.80
N LYS A 63 -1.81 -4.64 4.56
CA LYS A 63 -2.61 -5.84 4.27
C LYS A 63 -3.51 -5.62 3.06
N VAL A 64 -3.80 -6.71 2.37
CA VAL A 64 -4.74 -6.80 1.24
C VAL A 64 -5.65 -8.00 1.52
N ASN A 65 -6.97 -7.80 1.54
CA ASN A 65 -7.99 -8.81 1.83
C ASN A 65 -7.69 -9.64 3.10
N GLY A 66 -7.23 -8.97 4.17
CA GLY A 66 -6.90 -9.59 5.45
C GLY A 66 -5.52 -10.28 5.52
N ILE A 67 -4.82 -10.43 4.40
CA ILE A 67 -3.50 -11.06 4.31
C ILE A 67 -2.40 -9.99 4.32
N SER A 68 -1.27 -10.26 4.98
CA SER A 68 -0.17 -9.30 4.99
C SER A 68 0.54 -9.24 3.63
N LEU A 69 0.77 -8.02 3.13
CA LEU A 69 1.43 -7.79 1.85
C LEU A 69 2.85 -8.38 1.85
N HIS A 70 3.50 -8.41 3.02
CA HIS A 70 4.84 -8.98 3.15
C HIS A 70 4.88 -10.50 2.94
N GLU A 71 3.84 -11.22 3.38
CA GLU A 71 3.71 -12.66 3.14
C GLU A 71 3.37 -12.95 1.68
N LEU A 72 2.54 -12.11 1.04
CA LEU A 72 2.19 -12.21 -0.38
C LEU A 72 3.43 -12.04 -1.26
N VAL A 73 4.21 -10.98 -1.01
CA VAL A 73 5.46 -10.70 -1.75
C VAL A 73 6.50 -11.81 -1.57
N LYS A 74 6.54 -12.45 -0.40
CA LYS A 74 7.42 -13.59 -0.13
C LYS A 74 6.88 -14.92 -0.67
N GLY A 75 5.68 -14.95 -1.25
CA GLY A 75 5.03 -16.17 -1.75
C GLY A 75 4.66 -17.19 -0.67
N ARG A 76 4.57 -16.77 0.60
CA ARG A 76 4.24 -17.68 1.73
C ARG A 76 2.75 -17.91 1.87
N LYS A 77 1.95 -16.98 1.37
CA LYS A 77 0.49 -17.04 1.34
C LYS A 77 0.02 -16.61 -0.03
N GLU A 78 -1.07 -17.21 -0.48
CA GLU A 78 -1.73 -16.81 -1.72
C GLU A 78 -2.91 -15.91 -1.41
N LYS A 79 -3.22 -15.03 -2.34
CA LYS A 79 -4.38 -14.18 -2.26
C LYS A 79 -5.62 -15.05 -2.40
N THR A 80 -6.48 -15.08 -1.40
CA THR A 80 -7.84 -15.60 -1.55
C THR A 80 -8.61 -14.64 -2.44
N VAL A 81 -8.74 -14.99 -3.72
CA VAL A 81 -9.64 -14.31 -4.67
C VAL A 81 -11.06 -14.72 -4.28
N ARG A 82 -11.90 -13.73 -3.94
CA ARG A 82 -13.34 -13.91 -3.78
C ARG A 82 -14.04 -13.24 -4.94
#